data_AF-A0A1I7NVG5-F1
#
_entry.id   AF-A0A1I7NVG5-F1
#
_cell.length_a   1.000
_cell.length_b   1.000
_cell.length_c   1.000
_cell.angle_alpha   90.00
_cell.angle_beta   90.00
_cell.angle_gamma   90.00
#
_symmetry.space_group_name_H-M   'P 1'
#
loop_
_entity.id
_entity.type
_entity.pdbx_description
1 polymer ?
#
loop_
_entity_poly.entity_id
_entity_poly.type
_entity_poly.pdbx_seq_one_letter_code
_entity_poly.pdbx_strand_id
1 'polypeptide(L)' 'MYEDTEKFVDLDFQQRVRQRAYDLWEKDGRQQGRKTDYWFEALRLELDTRQQPDAAP' A
#
# COMPACT_ATOMS: atom_id res chain seq x y z
N MET A 1 18.59 -19.97 11.94
CA MET A 1 17.82 -19.00 12.75
C MET A 1 18.43 -17.62 12.52
N TYR A 2 18.18 -16.88 11.44
CA TYR A 2 16.91 -16.38 10.92
C TYR A 2 16.99 -16.33 9.39
N GLU A 3 16.23 -17.19 8.70
CA GLU A 3 16.02 -17.16 7.25
C GLU A 3 14.91 -16.17 6.85
N ASP A 4 14.46 -15.33 7.78
CA ASP A 4 13.19 -14.59 7.62
C ASP A 4 13.38 -13.12 7.20
N THR A 5 14.61 -12.61 7.10
CA THR A 5 14.86 -11.20 6.71
C THR A 5 14.41 -10.87 5.30
N GLU A 6 14.26 -11.86 4.42
CA GLU A 6 13.69 -11.67 3.08
C GLU A 6 12.15 -11.50 3.12
N LYS A 7 11.45 -12.07 4.11
CA LYS A 7 9.99 -11.92 4.24
C LYS A 7 9.55 -10.57 4.78
N PHE A 8 10.35 -9.95 5.65
CA PHE A 8 9.98 -8.68 6.29
C PHE A 8 9.90 -7.51 5.29
N VAL A 9 10.70 -7.52 4.23
CA VAL A 9 10.76 -6.43 3.25
C VAL A 9 9.42 -6.25 2.50
N ASP A 10 8.67 -7.33 2.31
CA ASP A 10 7.37 -7.32 1.65
C ASP A 10 6.19 -7.26 2.63
N LEU A 11 6.33 -7.76 3.86
CA LEU A 11 5.28 -7.67 4.89
C LEU A 11 4.96 -6.21 5.24
N ASP A 12 5.98 -5.40 5.48
CA ASP A 12 5.81 -3.97 5.77
C ASP A 12 5.15 -3.23 4.60
N PHE A 13 5.53 -3.57 3.37
CA PHE A 13 4.92 -3.00 2.17
C PHE A 13 3.44 -3.39 2.03
N GLN A 14 3.10 -4.67 2.19
CA GLN A 14 1.71 -5.14 2.16
C GLN A 14 0.87 -4.50 3.28
N GLN A 15 1.46 -4.27 4.45
CA GLN A 15 0.77 -3.58 5.54
C GLN A 15 0.43 -2.13 5.19
N ARG A 16 1.36 -1.39 4.58
CA ARG A 16 1.11 -0.01 4.13
C ARG A 16 0.07 0.06 3.03
N VAL A 17 0.16 -0.81 2.01
CA VAL A 17 -0.85 -0.91 0.95
C VAL A 17 -2.25 -1.15 1.54
N ARG A 18 -2.36 -2.08 2.51
CA ARG A 18 -3.63 -2.37 3.16
C ARG A 18 -4.19 -1.19 3.94
N GLN A 19 -3.35 -0.50 4.73
CA GLN A 19 -3.79 0.68 5.49
C GLN A 19 -4.25 1.79 4.54
N ARG A 20 -3.48 2.05 3.49
CA ARG A 20 -3.78 3.06 2.47
C ARG A 20 -5.08 2.75 1.72
N ALA A 21 -5.29 1.49 1.34
CA ALA A 21 -6.53 1.05 0.70
C ALA A 21 -7.74 1.23 1.61
N TYR A 22 -7.59 0.90 2.89
CA TYR A 22 -8.66 1.08 3.88
C TYR A 22 -9.00 2.56 4.10
N ASP A 23 -7.98 3.43 4.23
CA ASP A 23 -8.16 4.87 4.40
C ASP A 23 -8.86 5.51 3.18
N LEU A 24 -8.45 5.15 1.96
CA LEU A 24 -9.11 5.59 0.72
C LEU A 24 -10.56 5.12 0.66
N TRP A 25 -10.81 3.85 0.96
CA TRP A 25 -12.15 3.27 0.96
C TRP A 25 -13.06 3.88 2.03
N GLU A 26 -12.52 4.18 3.21
CA GLU A 26 -13.27 4.82 4.30
C GLU A 26 -13.63 6.28 3.96
N LYS A 27 -12.67 7.04 3.40
CA LYS A 27 -12.88 8.42 2.95
C LYS A 27 -13.94 8.54 1.84
N ASP A 28 -14.01 7.57 0.95
CA ASP A 28 -14.99 7.53 -0.13
C ASP A 28 -16.39 7.00 0.31
N GLY A 29 -16.59 6.80 1.62
CA GLY A 29 -17.88 6.41 2.17
C GLY A 29 -18.16 4.91 2.11
N ARG A 30 -17.11 4.09 1.98
CA ARG A 30 -17.19 2.62 2.01
C ARG A 30 -18.11 2.04 0.94
N GLN A 31 -18.01 2.57 -0.29
CA GLN A 31 -18.74 2.02 -1.43
C GLN A 31 -18.48 0.52 -1.57
N GLN A 32 -19.55 -0.27 -1.50
CA GLN A 32 -19.48 -1.71 -1.69
C GLN A 32 -19.22 -2.02 -3.17
N GLY A 33 -18.31 -2.96 -3.43
CA GLY A 33 -17.94 -3.37 -4.79
C GLY A 33 -16.68 -2.70 -5.36
N ARG A 34 -16.21 -1.57 -4.79
CA ARG A 34 -14.97 -0.89 -5.24
C ARG A 34 -13.76 -1.13 -4.35
N LYS A 35 -13.87 -2.01 -3.36
CA LYS A 35 -12.76 -2.30 -2.42
C LYS A 35 -11.48 -2.74 -3.15
N THR A 36 -11.63 -3.47 -4.26
CA THR A 36 -10.51 -3.93 -5.08
C THR A 36 -9.85 -2.78 -5.84
N ASP A 37 -10.61 -1.85 -6.39
CA ASP A 37 -10.08 -0.64 -7.03
C ASP A 37 -9.24 0.19 -6.04
N TYR A 38 -9.75 0.40 -4.82
CA TYR A 38 -9.00 1.09 -3.76
C TYR A 38 -7.72 0.36 -3.36
N TRP A 39 -7.73 -0.98 -3.42
CA TRP A 39 -6.53 -1.78 -3.18
C TRP A 39 -5.48 -1.58 -4.27
N PHE A 40 -5.88 -1.60 -5.55
CA PHE A 40 -4.97 -1.36 -6.67
C PHE A 40 -4.42 0.07 -6.68
N GLU A 41 -5.24 1.06 -6.32
CA GLU A 41 -4.82 2.45 -6.22
C GLU A 41 -3.81 2.64 -5.08
N ALA A 42 -4.08 2.07 -3.91
CA ALA A 42 -3.13 2.05 -2.79
C ALA A 42 -1.82 1.35 -3.16
N LEU A 43 -1.89 0.23 -3.88
CA LEU A 43 -0.70 -0.49 -4.35
C LEU A 43 0.14 0.39 -5.28
N ARG A 44 -0.51 1.08 -6.23
CA ARG A 44 0.17 2.02 -7.14
C ARG A 44 0.84 3.16 -6.38
N LEU A 45 0.16 3.76 -5.40
CA LEU A 45 0.71 4.85 -4.58
C LEU A 45 1.93 4.42 -3.76
N GLU A 46 1.88 3.23 -3.14
CA GLU A 46 3.02 2.71 -2.37
C GLU A 46 4.20 2.32 -3.26
N LEU A 47 3.94 1.77 -4.46
CA LEU A 47 4.98 1.49 -5.45
C LEU A 47 5.63 2.79 -5.94
N ASP A 48 4.84 3.82 -6.23
CA ASP A 48 5.32 5.13 -6.65
C ASP A 48 6.15 5.80 -5.55
N THR A 49 5.68 5.74 -4.30
CA THR A 49 6.42 6.22 -3.11
C THR A 49 7.76 5.51 -2.95
N ARG A 50 7.84 4.20 -3.25
CA ARG A 50 9.08 3.43 -3.23
C ARG A 50 9.99 3.76 -4.43
N GLN A 51 9.41 4.13 -5.56
CA GLN A 51 10.10 4.42 -6.81
C GLN A 51 10.62 5.87 -6.88
N GLN A 52 10.10 6.78 -6.04
CA GLN A 52 10.59 8.14 -5.88
C GLN A 52 11.51 8.30 -4.65
N PRO A 53 12.81 7.98 -4.75
CA PRO A 53 13.77 8.36 -3.71
C PRO A 53 14.18 9.85 -3.78
N ASP A 54 13.80 10.60 -4.83
CA ASP A 54 14.49 11.85 -5.19
C ASP A 54 13.59 12.91 -5.88
N ALA A 55 12.37 13.15 -5.39
CA ALA A 55 11.60 14.34 -5.77
C ALA A 55 11.55 15.33 -4.60
N ALA A 56 12.73 15.76 -4.14
CA ALA A 56 12.89 16.92 -3.28
C ALA A 56 13.31 18.13 -4.15
N PRO A 57 12.67 19.31 -4.02
CA PRO A 57 13.18 20.55 -4.61
C PRO A 57 14.46 21.04 -3.93
#